data_AF-A0A4Y2NV66-F1
#
_entry.id   AF-A0A4Y2NV66-F1
#
_cell.length_a   1.000
_cell.length_b   1.000
_cell.length_c   1.000
_cell.angle_alpha   90.00
_cell.angle_beta   90.00
_cell.angle_gamma   90.00
#
_symmetry.space_group_name_H-M   'P 1'
#
loop_
_entity.id
_entity.type
_entity.pdbx_description
1 polymer ?
#
loop_
_entity_poly.entity_id
_entity_poly.type
_entity_poly.pdbx_seq_one_letter_code
_entity_poly.pdbx_strand_id
1 'polypeptide(L)' 'PCELMYCSFGAECLVDKKTQQGYCLCQDTCSDIFAPVCGSDGITYSSECHLRIASCSKKIKIYVQHHGQCGKAPSLTD' A
#
# COMPACT_ATOMS: atom_id res chain seq x y z
N PRO A 1 -18.91 10.03 3.23
CA PRO A 1 -18.39 9.13 4.30
C PRO A 1 -16.86 8.97 4.31
N CYS A 2 -16.22 8.79 3.14
CA CYS A 2 -14.77 8.62 3.05
C CYS A 2 -13.96 9.92 2.89
N GLU A 3 -14.57 11.05 2.57
CA GLU A 3 -13.86 12.32 2.27
C GLU A 3 -12.98 12.84 3.41
N LEU A 4 -13.32 12.53 4.66
CA LEU A 4 -12.55 12.94 5.86
C LEU A 4 -12.04 11.74 6.68
N MET A 5 -12.21 10.52 6.17
CA MET A 5 -11.88 9.31 6.92
C MET A 5 -10.43 8.90 6.65
N TYR A 6 -9.62 8.92 7.70
CA TYR A 6 -8.23 8.45 7.63
C TYR A 6 -8.14 6.95 7.91
N CYS A 7 -7.79 6.17 6.89
CA CYS A 7 -7.48 4.76 7.05
C CYS A 7 -5.98 4.55 7.26
N SER A 8 -5.63 3.87 8.35
CA SER A 8 -4.24 3.61 8.72
C SER A 8 -3.67 2.42 7.96
N PHE A 9 -2.34 2.35 7.88
CA PHE A 9 -1.61 1.17 7.43
C PHE A 9 -1.95 0.70 6.00
N GLY A 10 -2.31 1.61 5.09
CA GLY A 10 -2.64 1.23 3.71
C GLY A 10 -4.02 0.58 3.55
N ALA A 11 -4.87 0.62 4.58
CA ALA A 11 -6.30 0.34 4.41
C ALA A 11 -6.95 1.37 3.48
N GLU A 12 -7.91 0.91 2.69
CA GLU A 12 -8.72 1.76 1.83
C GLU A 12 -10.07 2.04 2.47
N CYS A 13 -10.59 3.27 2.29
CA CYS A 13 -11.93 3.61 2.73
C CYS A 13 -12.95 3.15 1.70
N LEU A 14 -13.89 2.31 2.11
CA LEU A 14 -15.03 1.87 1.32
C LEU A 14 -16.33 2.38 1.95
N VAL A 15 -17.34 2.58 1.12
CA VAL A 15 -18.69 2.99 1.57
C VAL A 15 -19.61 1.78 1.54
N ASP A 16 -20.22 1.47 2.68
CA ASP A 16 -21.29 0.48 2.75
C ASP A 16 -22.53 1.02 2.02
N LYS A 17 -22.96 0.32 0.96
CA LYS A 17 -24.08 0.77 0.12
C LYS A 17 -25.43 0.77 0.85
N LYS A 18 -25.59 -0.06 1.89
CA LYS A 18 -26.82 -0.17 2.68
C LYS A 18 -26.91 0.91 3.74
N THR A 19 -25.82 1.12 4.49
CA THR A 19 -25.81 2.05 5.63
C THR A 19 -25.32 3.46 5.26
N GLN A 20 -24.71 3.61 4.07
CA GLN A 20 -24.04 4.84 3.62
C GLN A 20 -22.88 5.26 4.55
N GLN A 21 -22.35 4.36 5.36
CA GLN A 21 -21.22 4.61 6.27
C GLN A 21 -19.90 4.24 5.61
N GLY A 22 -18.84 4.99 5.95
CA GLY A 22 -17.47 4.66 5.54
C GLY A 22 -16.85 3.65 6.50
N TYR A 23 -16.09 2.70 5.99
CA TYR A 23 -15.29 1.77 6.79
C TYR A 23 -13.93 1.52 6.15
N CYS A 24 -12.90 1.26 6.96
CA CYS A 24 -11.56 0.96 6.49
C CYS A 24 -11.41 -0.54 6.29
N LEU A 25 -10.94 -0.94 5.12
CA LEU A 25 -10.68 -2.34 4.79
C LEU A 25 -9.23 -2.51 4.33
N CYS A 26 -8.56 -3.53 4.85
CA CYS A 26 -7.32 -4.01 4.25
C CYS A 26 -7.67 -4.75 2.96
N GLN A 27 -7.11 -4.31 1.83
CA GLN A 27 -7.11 -5.16 0.65
C GLN A 27 -6.34 -6.45 0.95
N ASP A 28 -6.78 -7.54 0.35
CA ASP A 28 -6.18 -8.87 0.44
C ASP A 28 -5.71 -9.40 -0.92
N THR A 29 -6.02 -8.66 -1.99
CA THR A 29 -5.72 -9.01 -3.37
C THR A 29 -5.14 -7.83 -4.13
N CYS A 30 -4.24 -8.11 -5.05
CA CYS A 30 -3.64 -7.15 -5.97
C CYS A 30 -3.75 -7.71 -7.39
N SER A 31 -3.80 -6.82 -8.39
CA SER A 31 -3.58 -7.24 -9.77
C SER A 31 -2.16 -7.80 -9.94
N ASP A 32 -1.97 -8.70 -10.90
CA ASP A 32 -0.68 -9.31 -11.26
C ASP A 32 0.24 -8.33 -12.03
N ILE A 33 0.38 -7.11 -11.51
CA ILE A 33 1.28 -6.08 -12.04
C ILE A 33 2.58 -6.15 -11.26
N PHE A 34 3.67 -6.44 -11.97
CA PHE A 34 5.02 -6.37 -11.40
C PHE A 34 5.62 -4.97 -11.61
N ALA A 35 5.55 -4.14 -10.58
CA ALA A 35 6.07 -2.77 -10.55
C ALA A 35 6.75 -2.54 -9.19
N PRO A 36 7.98 -3.07 -8.99
CA PRO A 36 8.54 -3.21 -7.66
C PRO A 36 8.76 -1.87 -6.96
N VAL A 37 8.62 -1.88 -5.64
CA VAL A 37 8.90 -0.73 -4.77
C VAL A 37 9.72 -1.18 -3.56
N CYS A 38 10.56 -0.29 -3.06
CA CYS A 38 11.26 -0.49 -1.79
C CYS A 38 10.44 0.16 -0.67
N GLY A 39 10.09 -0.64 0.34
CA GLY A 39 9.40 -0.16 1.53
C GLY A 39 10.34 0.55 2.50
N SER A 40 9.78 1.41 3.35
CA SER A 40 10.49 2.08 4.45
C SER A 40 11.07 1.11 5.49
N ASP A 41 10.68 -0.15 5.44
CA ASP A 41 11.22 -1.25 6.24
C ASP A 41 12.38 -1.99 5.54
N GLY A 42 12.83 -1.51 4.38
CA GLY A 42 13.93 -2.10 3.60
C GLY A 42 13.52 -3.36 2.83
N ILE A 43 12.23 -3.69 2.74
CA ILE A 43 11.72 -4.85 2.02
C ILE A 43 11.28 -4.44 0.61
N THR A 44 11.62 -5.25 -0.38
CA THR A 44 11.10 -5.10 -1.75
C THR A 44 9.71 -5.72 -1.84
N TYR A 45 8.74 -4.95 -2.33
CA TYR A 45 7.40 -5.41 -2.63
C TYR A 45 7.18 -5.47 -4.14
N SER A 46 6.45 -6.48 -4.62
CA SER A 46 6.16 -6.68 -6.04
C SER A 46 5.41 -5.51 -6.69
N SER A 47 4.60 -4.81 -5.90
CA SER A 47 3.97 -3.53 -6.26
C SER A 47 3.60 -2.73 -5.02
N GLU A 48 3.21 -1.46 -5.20
CA GLU A 48 2.71 -0.62 -4.12
C GLU A 48 1.46 -1.22 -3.44
N CYS A 49 0.60 -1.91 -4.20
CA CYS A 49 -0.54 -2.64 -3.64
C CYS A 49 -0.07 -3.69 -2.62
N HIS A 50 0.92 -4.52 -2.98
CA HIS A 50 1.46 -5.54 -2.07
C HIS A 50 2.09 -4.92 -0.81
N LEU A 51 2.72 -3.74 -0.94
CA LEU A 51 3.21 -2.98 0.21
C LEU A 51 2.05 -2.55 1.12
N ARG A 52 0.97 -2.01 0.57
CA ARG A 52 -0.22 -1.61 1.34
C ARG A 52 -0.87 -2.80 2.06
N ILE A 53 -1.01 -3.96 1.40
CA ILE A 53 -1.51 -5.20 2.03
C ILE A 53 -0.63 -5.60 3.22
N ALA A 54 0.69 -5.58 3.04
CA ALA A 54 1.63 -5.94 4.11
C ALA A 54 1.59 -4.93 5.28
N SER A 55 1.55 -3.64 4.97
CA SER A 55 1.37 -2.54 5.93
C SER A 55 0.11 -2.79 6.77
N CYS A 56 -1.00 -3.11 6.11
CA CYS A 56 -2.32 -3.25 6.73
C CYS A 56 -2.41 -4.51 7.59
N SER A 57 -2.02 -5.65 7.02
CA SER A 57 -2.04 -6.95 7.68
C SER A 57 -1.14 -6.98 8.92
N LYS A 58 0.04 -6.34 8.86
CA LYS A 58 0.98 -6.28 9.98
C LYS A 58 0.64 -5.17 10.98
N LYS A 59 -0.26 -4.25 10.64
CA LYS A 59 -0.55 -3.02 11.41
C LYS A 59 0.70 -2.19 11.69
N ILE A 60 1.59 -2.10 10.70
CA ILE A 60 2.83 -1.32 10.75
C ILE A 60 2.77 -0.30 9.63
N LYS A 61 3.14 0.95 9.90
CA LYS A 61 3.16 2.00 8.87
C LYS A 61 4.37 1.82 7.96
N ILE A 62 4.16 1.12 6.85
CA ILE A 62 5.13 0.97 5.77
C ILE A 62 4.71 1.90 4.63
N TYR A 63 5.63 2.73 4.15
CA TYR A 63 5.45 3.61 2.99
C TYR A 63 6.49 3.28 1.92
N VAL A 64 6.21 3.64 0.68
CA VAL A 64 7.20 3.52 -0.41
C VAL A 64 8.35 4.47 -0.12
N GLN A 65 9.55 3.91 0.08
CA GLN A 65 10.79 4.69 0.20
C GLN A 65 11.26 5.14 -1.19
N HIS A 66 11.23 4.25 -2.18
CA HIS A 66 11.49 4.57 -3.59
C HIS A 66 10.90 3.51 -4.52
N HIS A 67 10.72 3.86 -5.80
CA HIS A 67 10.36 2.90 -6.84
C HIS A 67 11.59 2.04 -7.22
N GLY A 68 11.33 0.79 -7.62
CA GLY A 68 12.37 -0.23 -7.83
C GLY A 68 12.59 -1.12 -6.60
N GLN A 69 13.50 -2.08 -6.73
CA GLN A 69 13.84 -3.01 -5.64
C GLN A 69 14.82 -2.35 -4.66
N CYS A 70 14.74 -2.69 -3.38
CA CYS A 70 15.71 -2.27 -2.37
C CYS A 70 17.12 -2.76 -2.73
N GLY A 71 18.14 -1.99 -2.35
CA GLY A 71 19.55 -2.38 -2.54
C GLY A 71 20.04 -2.37 -4.00
N LYS A 72 19.15 -2.19 -4.98
CA LYS A 72 19.56 -1.71 -6.30
C LYS A 72 19.73 -0.20 -6.18
N ALA A 73 20.94 0.29 -6.43
CA ALA A 73 21.16 1.73 -6.60
C ALA A 73 20.11 2.24 -7.60
N PRO A 74 19.48 3.40 -7.38
CA PRO A 74 18.67 4.00 -8.42
C PRO A 74 19.56 4.09 -9.65
N SER A 75 19.17 3.41 -10.73
CA SER A 75 19.82 3.55 -12.01
C SER A 75 19.62 4.99 -12.45
N LEU A 76 20.48 5.90 -11.98
CA LEU A 76 20.67 7.22 -12.53
C LEU A 76 21.36 7.02 -13.88
N THR A 77 20.58 6.65 -14.89
CA THR A 77 20.99 6.73 -16.29
C THR A 77 19.85 7.38 -17.06
N ASP A 78 20.05 8.69 -17.24
CA ASP A 78 19.45 9.67 -18.17
C ASP A 78 17.95 9.97 -18.11
#